data_AF-A0A531L2N1-F1
#
_entry.id   AF-A0A531L2N1-F1
#
_cell.length_a   1.000
_cell.length_b   1.000
_cell.length_c   1.000
_cell.angle_alpha   90.00
_cell.angle_beta   90.00
_cell.angle_gamma   90.00
#
_symmetry.space_group_name_H-M   'P 1'
#
loop_
_entity.id
_entity.type
_entity.pdbx_description
1 polymer ?
#
loop_
_entity_poly.entity_id
_entity_poly.type
_entity_poly.pdbx_seq_one_letter_code
_entity_poly.pdbx_strand_id
1 'polypeptide(L)'
;MSAHFARPHRHEALDRLADRRLLRQLAYVDGHWTASDAAESFEVTDPATSATVAWVAALDARQTSKAIDAASRAFPAWRGLLPQERSKILRKWFDLIVAAKDDLALLMTLEQGKPLRESLGEIDYAASFVEWYA
;
A
#
# COMPACT_ATOMS: atom_id res chain seq x y z
N MET A 1 36.69 0.94 -2.66
CA MET A 1 35.99 -0.02 -1.78
C MET A 1 34.52 0.00 -2.15
N SER A 2 34.11 -0.87 -3.08
CA SER A 2 32.70 -1.01 -3.45
C SER A 2 32.00 -1.81 -2.37
N ALA A 3 31.23 -1.13 -1.51
CA ALA A 3 30.29 -1.80 -0.65
C ALA A 3 29.16 -2.35 -1.54
N HIS A 4 29.31 -3.59 -1.99
CA HIS A 4 28.16 -4.41 -2.34
C HIS A 4 27.37 -4.62 -1.06
N PHE A 5 26.43 -3.73 -0.76
CA PHE A 5 25.32 -4.08 0.11
C PHE A 5 24.54 -5.15 -0.66
N ALA A 6 24.88 -6.42 -0.42
CA ALA A 6 24.01 -7.52 -0.78
C ALA A 6 22.69 -7.22 -0.07
N ARG A 7 21.71 -6.70 -0.80
CA ARG A 7 20.36 -6.54 -0.27
C ARG A 7 19.93 -7.92 0.23
N PRO A 8 19.41 -8.04 1.46
CA PRO A 8 19.14 -9.36 2.04
C PRO A 8 18.22 -10.17 1.14
N HIS A 9 18.23 -11.49 1.34
CA HIS A 9 17.32 -12.40 0.65
C HIS A 9 15.88 -11.88 0.74
N ARG A 10 15.38 -11.39 -0.40
CA ARG A 10 13.98 -11.01 -0.59
C ARG A 10 13.11 -12.21 -0.23
N HIS A 11 12.03 -11.97 0.49
CA HIS A 11 11.10 -13.02 0.89
C HIS A 11 10.55 -13.79 -0.34
N GLU A 12 10.87 -15.08 -0.47
CA GLU A 12 10.55 -15.91 -1.64
C GLU A 12 9.04 -16.00 -1.93
N ALA A 13 8.21 -15.99 -0.89
CA ALA A 13 6.76 -16.00 -1.04
C ALA A 13 6.21 -14.86 -1.92
N LEU A 14 6.94 -13.75 -2.09
CA LEU A 14 6.55 -12.66 -2.98
C LEU A 14 6.48 -13.08 -4.46
N ASP A 15 7.11 -14.19 -4.85
CA ASP A 15 6.98 -14.74 -6.20
C ASP A 15 5.59 -15.33 -6.47
N ARG A 16 4.79 -15.58 -5.43
CA ARG A 16 3.41 -16.06 -5.53
C ARG A 16 2.39 -14.96 -5.84
N LEU A 17 2.79 -13.68 -5.82
CA LEU A 17 1.91 -12.57 -6.19
C LEU A 17 1.49 -12.68 -7.65
N ALA A 18 0.19 -12.69 -7.91
CA ALA A 18 -0.35 -12.66 -9.26
C ALA A 18 -0.09 -11.29 -9.92
N ASP A 19 -0.31 -10.19 -9.19
CA ASP A 19 0.06 -8.84 -9.59
C ASP A 19 1.18 -8.27 -8.70
N ARG A 20 2.41 -8.42 -9.17
CA ARG A 20 3.62 -7.88 -8.50
C ARG A 20 3.60 -6.36 -8.34
N ARG A 21 2.74 -5.63 -9.06
CA ARG A 21 2.61 -4.17 -8.95
C ARG A 21 1.86 -3.76 -7.67
N LEU A 22 1.26 -4.68 -6.94
CA LEU A 22 0.63 -4.39 -5.64
C LEU A 22 1.68 -4.18 -4.54
N LEU A 23 2.85 -4.81 -4.65
CA LEU A 23 3.98 -4.52 -3.76
C LEU A 23 4.59 -3.16 -4.13
N ARG A 24 4.55 -2.21 -3.19
CA ARG A 24 5.05 -0.85 -3.37
C ARG A 24 6.07 -0.48 -2.31
N GLN A 25 7.11 0.21 -2.75
CA GLN A 25 8.24 0.67 -1.93
C GLN A 25 8.27 2.19 -1.79
N LEU A 26 7.52 2.89 -2.63
CA LEU A 26 7.40 4.35 -2.63
C LEU A 26 6.09 4.75 -1.97
N ALA A 27 6.04 5.95 -1.40
CA ALA A 27 4.81 6.53 -0.87
C ALA A 27 3.92 7.06 -2.00
N TYR A 28 2.60 7.08 -1.83
CA TYR A 28 1.68 7.65 -2.83
C TYR A 28 1.27 9.07 -2.41
N VAL A 29 1.76 10.08 -3.12
CA VAL A 29 1.53 11.51 -2.80
C VAL A 29 1.15 12.26 -4.07
N ASP A 30 0.05 13.03 -4.01
CA ASP A 30 -0.46 13.87 -5.12
C ASP A 30 -0.60 13.11 -6.45
N GLY A 31 -1.06 11.85 -6.40
CA GLY A 31 -1.22 11.00 -7.58
C GLY A 31 0.06 10.32 -8.09
N HIS A 32 1.18 10.41 -7.36
CA HIS A 32 2.49 9.92 -7.79
C HIS A 32 3.16 9.03 -6.74
N TRP A 33 3.93 8.04 -7.22
CA TRP A 33 4.85 7.27 -6.39
C TRP A 33 6.10 8.09 -6.08
N THR A 34 6.30 8.44 -4.80
CA THR A 34 7.26 9.41 -4.30
C THR A 34 8.29 8.75 -3.39
N ALA A 35 9.57 8.98 -3.67
CA ALA A 35 10.68 8.62 -2.78
C ALA A 35 10.92 9.70 -1.71
N SER A 36 11.67 9.38 -0.67
CA SER A 36 12.20 10.39 0.25
C SER A 36 13.12 11.35 -0.49
N ASP A 37 13.00 12.66 -0.23
CA ASP A 37 13.91 13.68 -0.81
C ASP A 37 15.37 13.43 -0.36
N ALA A 38 15.56 12.80 0.80
CA ALA A 38 16.87 12.41 1.35
C ALA A 38 17.26 10.96 0.98
N ALA A 39 16.50 10.30 0.12
CA ALA A 39 16.63 8.87 -0.22
C ALA A 39 16.56 7.92 1.00
N GLU A 40 15.95 8.37 2.10
CA GLU A 40 15.73 7.55 3.29
C GLU A 40 14.65 6.48 3.04
N SER A 41 14.89 5.30 3.60
CA SER A 41 13.97 4.18 3.62
C SER A 41 14.21 3.31 4.85
N PHE A 42 13.20 2.55 5.25
CA PHE A 42 13.32 1.57 6.33
C PHE A 42 12.86 0.19 5.86
N GLU A 43 13.40 -0.84 6.52
CA GLU A 43 13.13 -2.22 6.20
C GLU A 43 11.82 -2.71 6.83
N VAL A 44 11.04 -3.43 6.04
CA VAL A 44 9.89 -4.23 6.49
C VAL A 44 10.30 -5.69 6.39
N THR A 45 10.29 -6.39 7.51
CA THR A 45 10.68 -7.80 7.63
C THR A 45 9.48 -8.66 8.00
N ASP A 46 9.46 -9.90 7.52
CA ASP A 46 8.50 -10.90 7.98
C ASP A 46 8.82 -11.30 9.42
N PRO A 47 7.90 -11.09 10.39
CA PRO A 47 8.15 -11.44 11.78
C PRO A 47 8.32 -12.95 12.02
N ALA A 48 7.83 -13.82 11.13
CA ALA A 48 7.97 -15.27 11.27
C ALA A 48 9.36 -15.78 10.86
N THR A 49 10.01 -15.13 9.89
CA THR A 49 11.27 -15.59 9.29
C THR A 49 12.43 -14.60 9.39
N SER A 50 12.13 -13.34 9.74
CA SER A 50 13.03 -12.18 9.63
C SER A 50 13.49 -11.88 8.19
N ALA A 51 12.91 -12.52 7.16
CA ALA A 51 13.26 -12.23 5.78
C ALA A 51 12.69 -10.87 5.32
N THR A 52 13.44 -10.16 4.47
CA THR A 52 13.06 -8.84 3.98
C THR A 52 11.86 -8.92 3.03
N VAL A 53 10.77 -8.23 3.36
CA VAL A 53 9.60 -8.06 2.49
C VAL A 53 9.85 -6.89 1.53
N ALA A 54 10.22 -5.73 2.07
CA ALA A 54 10.46 -4.51 1.30
C ALA A 54 11.34 -3.50 2.06
N TRP A 55 11.91 -2.56 1.32
CA TRP A 55 12.41 -1.29 1.86
C TRP A 55 11.46 -0.20 1.41
N VAL A 56 10.83 0.51 2.35
CA VAL A 56 9.79 1.50 2.06
C VAL A 56 10.30 2.91 2.34
N ALA A 57 9.89 3.88 1.52
CA ALA A 57 10.34 5.27 1.63
C ALA A 57 9.98 5.88 2.98
N ALA A 58 10.95 6.54 3.62
CA ALA A 58 10.76 7.30 4.85
C ALA A 58 10.60 8.79 4.49
N LEU A 59 9.36 9.26 4.38
CA LEU A 59 9.09 10.67 4.07
C LEU A 59 9.29 11.54 5.32
N ASP A 60 9.78 12.76 5.10
CA ASP A 60 10.00 13.74 6.16
C ASP A 60 8.77 14.64 6.42
N ALA A 61 8.89 15.54 7.39
CA ALA A 61 7.84 16.50 7.73
C ALA A 61 7.49 17.43 6.56
N ARG A 62 8.47 17.82 5.73
CA ARG A 62 8.25 18.72 4.58
C ARG A 62 7.46 18.02 3.48
N GLN A 63 7.79 16.76 3.19
CA GLN A 63 7.05 15.93 2.23
C GLN A 63 5.64 15.62 2.74
N THR A 64 5.47 15.48 4.06
CA THR A 64 4.15 15.40 4.70
C THR A 64 3.34 16.68 4.47
N SER A 65 3.93 17.87 4.66
CA SER A 65 3.26 19.14 4.33
C SER A 65 2.85 19.22 2.85
N LYS A 66 3.71 18.77 1.92
CA LYS A 66 3.36 18.71 0.49
C LYS A 66 2.14 17.82 0.23
N ALA A 67 2.02 16.69 0.94
CA ALA A 67 0.86 15.79 0.82
C ALA A 67 -0.43 16.44 1.37
N ILE A 68 -0.34 17.18 2.48
CA ILE A 68 -1.46 17.94 3.04
C ILE A 68 -1.92 19.02 2.06
N ASP A 69 -0.98 19.78 1.50
CA ASP A 69 -1.28 20.83 0.52
C ASP A 69 -1.93 20.23 -0.72
N ALA A 70 -1.46 19.07 -1.20
CA ALA A 70 -2.06 18.35 -2.32
C ALA A 70 -3.50 17.92 -2.03
N ALA A 71 -3.77 17.35 -0.86
CA ALA A 71 -5.12 16.98 -0.45
C ALA A 71 -6.05 18.21 -0.36
N SER A 72 -5.55 19.32 0.18
CA SER A 72 -6.28 20.60 0.26
C SER A 72 -6.63 21.14 -1.14
N ARG A 73 -5.68 21.08 -2.09
CA ARG A 73 -5.92 21.45 -3.50
C ARG A 73 -6.93 20.54 -4.20
N ALA A 74 -6.92 19.24 -3.92
CA ALA A 74 -7.82 18.28 -4.55
C ALA A 74 -9.26 18.34 -3.98
N PHE A 75 -9.43 18.80 -2.74
CA PHE A 75 -10.70 18.75 -2.03
C PHE A 75 -11.86 19.48 -2.73
N PRO A 76 -11.72 20.71 -3.27
CA PRO A 76 -12.81 21.40 -3.97
C PRO A 76 -13.38 20.61 -5.15
N ALA A 77 -12.52 19.97 -5.95
CA ALA A 77 -12.95 19.14 -7.07
C ALA A 77 -13.67 17.87 -6.58
N TRP A 78 -13.10 17.17 -5.59
CA TRP A 78 -13.69 15.95 -5.03
C TRP A 78 -15.05 16.19 -4.36
N ARG A 79 -15.17 17.25 -3.54
CA ARG A 79 -16.44 17.58 -2.87
C ARG A 79 -17.50 18.08 -3.85
N GLY A 80 -17.08 18.62 -4.99
CA GLY A 80 -17.97 19.13 -6.05
C GLY A 80 -18.66 18.01 -6.84
N LEU A 81 -18.15 16.77 -6.77
CA LEU A 81 -18.81 15.61 -7.38
C LEU A 81 -20.17 15.33 -6.75
N LEU A 82 -21.09 14.80 -7.55
CA LEU A 82 -22.35 14.27 -7.04
C LEU A 82 -22.09 13.03 -6.17
N PRO A 83 -22.94 12.74 -5.17
CA PRO A 83 -22.82 11.53 -4.37
C PRO A 83 -22.71 10.25 -5.22
N GLN A 84 -23.49 10.15 -6.30
CA GLN A 84 -23.49 8.98 -7.19
C GLN A 84 -22.17 8.84 -7.97
N GLU A 85 -21.49 9.94 -8.27
CA GLU A 85 -20.18 9.89 -8.94
C GLU A 85 -19.09 9.39 -8.00
N ARG A 86 -19.10 9.85 -6.73
CA ARG A 86 -18.20 9.32 -5.71
C ARG A 86 -18.48 7.84 -5.41
N SER A 87 -19.75 7.47 -5.30
CA SER A 87 -20.17 6.07 -5.09
C SER A 87 -19.64 5.16 -6.19
N LYS A 88 -19.71 5.56 -7.46
CA LYS A 88 -19.13 4.79 -8.58
C LYS A 88 -17.62 4.58 -8.44
N ILE A 89 -16.89 5.60 -7.99
CA ILE A 89 -15.43 5.52 -7.78
C ILE A 89 -15.11 4.57 -6.63
N LEU A 90 -15.80 4.72 -5.49
CA LEU A 90 -15.62 3.87 -4.31
C LEU A 90 -16.02 2.42 -4.59
N ARG A 91 -17.12 2.20 -5.34
CA ARG A 91 -17.53 0.87 -5.75
C ARG A 91 -16.49 0.19 -6.64
N LYS A 92 -15.95 0.91 -7.61
CA LYS A 92 -14.85 0.39 -8.43
C LYS A 92 -13.62 0.04 -7.58
N TRP A 93 -13.33 0.82 -6.54
CA TRP A 93 -12.23 0.50 -5.62
C TRP A 93 -12.51 -0.76 -4.81
N PHE A 94 -13.73 -0.93 -4.30
CA PHE A 94 -14.17 -2.19 -3.67
C PHE A 94 -13.96 -3.39 -4.60
N ASP A 95 -14.45 -3.31 -5.84
CA ASP A 95 -14.34 -4.41 -6.81
C ASP A 95 -12.86 -4.76 -7.07
N LEU A 96 -11.98 -3.76 -7.11
CA LEU A 96 -10.53 -3.95 -7.27
C LEU A 96 -9.86 -4.58 -6.03
N ILE A 97 -10.28 -4.22 -4.82
CA ILE A 97 -9.79 -4.85 -3.58
C ILE A 97 -10.16 -6.34 -3.57
N VAL A 98 -11.43 -6.65 -3.85
CA VAL A 98 -11.92 -8.04 -3.88
C VAL A 98 -11.21 -8.85 -4.96
N ALA A 99 -11.00 -8.27 -6.14
CA ALA A 99 -10.26 -8.93 -7.22
C ALA A 99 -8.78 -9.19 -6.86
N ALA A 100 -8.18 -8.36 -6.01
CA ALA A 100 -6.79 -8.47 -5.56
C ALA A 100 -6.63 -9.18 -4.20
N LYS A 101 -7.71 -9.79 -3.68
CA LYS A 101 -7.79 -10.27 -2.30
C LYS A 101 -6.64 -11.19 -1.88
N ASP A 102 -6.32 -12.19 -2.68
CA ASP A 102 -5.31 -13.18 -2.33
C ASP A 102 -3.90 -12.55 -2.25
N ASP A 103 -3.58 -11.64 -3.18
CA ASP A 103 -2.31 -10.91 -3.18
C ASP A 103 -2.20 -9.96 -1.98
N LEU A 104 -3.27 -9.23 -1.66
CA LEU A 104 -3.32 -8.33 -0.51
C LEU A 104 -3.22 -9.11 0.81
N ALA A 105 -3.88 -10.26 0.90
CA ALA A 105 -3.82 -11.11 2.08
C ALA A 105 -2.42 -11.70 2.29
N LEU A 106 -1.74 -12.10 1.20
CA LEU A 106 -0.35 -12.52 1.25
C LEU A 106 0.56 -11.41 1.76
N LEU A 107 0.45 -10.19 1.22
CA LEU A 107 1.26 -9.04 1.68
C LEU A 107 1.05 -8.76 3.16
N MET A 108 -0.20 -8.74 3.62
CA MET A 108 -0.55 -8.52 5.03
C MET A 108 0.02 -9.62 5.94
N THR A 109 -0.08 -10.88 5.53
CA THR A 109 0.51 -12.01 6.27
C THR A 109 2.02 -11.83 6.40
N LEU A 110 2.70 -11.46 5.31
CA LEU A 110 4.15 -11.32 5.29
C LEU A 110 4.64 -10.16 6.15
N GLU A 111 3.95 -9.02 6.21
CA GLU A 111 4.43 -7.88 7.01
C GLU A 111 4.02 -7.94 8.49
N GLN A 112 2.91 -8.62 8.81
CA GLN A 112 2.31 -8.59 10.16
C GLN A 112 2.39 -9.93 10.90
N GLY A 113 2.47 -11.05 10.20
CA GLY A 113 2.65 -12.39 10.78
C GLY A 113 1.37 -13.16 11.12
N LYS A 114 0.17 -12.58 10.93
CA LYS A 114 -1.09 -13.31 11.14
C LYS A 114 -1.27 -14.45 10.13
N PRO A 115 -2.01 -15.52 10.48
CA PRO A 115 -2.33 -16.59 9.53
C PRO A 115 -3.04 -16.08 8.27
N LEU A 116 -2.71 -16.64 7.10
CA LEU A 116 -3.29 -16.23 5.81
C LEU A 116 -4.83 -16.24 5.80
N ARG A 117 -5.46 -17.20 6.50
CA ARG A 117 -6.92 -17.26 6.61
C ARG A 117 -7.50 -16.04 7.32
N GLU A 118 -6.81 -15.54 8.34
CA GLU A 118 -7.22 -14.31 9.03
C GLU A 118 -7.01 -13.09 8.13
N SER A 119 -5.86 -13.00 7.43
CA SER A 119 -5.64 -11.94 6.43
C SER A 119 -6.72 -11.92 5.36
N LEU A 120 -7.15 -13.07 4.83
CA LEU A 120 -8.23 -13.15 3.84
C LEU A 120 -9.55 -12.60 4.38
N GLY A 121 -9.91 -12.94 5.63
CA GLY A 121 -11.10 -12.40 6.27
C GLY A 121 -11.00 -10.90 6.54
N GLU A 122 -9.80 -10.41 6.89
CA GLU A 122 -9.56 -8.98 7.10
C GLU A 122 -9.64 -8.16 5.81
N ILE A 123 -9.19 -8.69 4.68
CA ILE A 123 -9.37 -8.02 3.38
C ILE A 123 -10.86 -7.91 3.02
N ASP A 124 -11.65 -8.97 3.25
CA ASP A 124 -13.11 -8.90 3.04
C ASP A 124 -13.76 -7.86 3.97
N TYR A 125 -13.38 -7.89 5.26
CA TYR A 125 -13.89 -6.96 6.25
C TYR A 125 -13.53 -5.51 5.91
N ALA A 126 -12.29 -5.23 5.53
CA ALA A 126 -11.85 -3.91 5.08
C ALA A 126 -12.58 -3.45 3.80
N ALA A 127 -12.73 -4.34 2.82
CA ALA A 127 -13.46 -4.05 1.58
C ALA A 127 -14.93 -3.70 1.87
N SER A 128 -15.57 -4.38 2.83
CA SER A 128 -16.97 -4.13 3.19
C SER A 128 -17.23 -2.69 3.65
N PHE A 129 -16.26 -2.01 4.29
CA PHE A 129 -16.40 -0.58 4.62
C PHE A 129 -16.38 0.31 3.38
N VAL A 130 -15.53 0.00 2.39
CA VAL A 130 -15.48 0.75 1.13
C VAL A 130 -16.81 0.63 0.40
N GLU A 131 -17.39 -0.58 0.37
CA GLU A 131 -18.71 -0.83 -0.21
C GLU A 131 -19.83 -0.11 0.57
N TRP A 132 -19.81 -0.20 1.90
CA TRP A 132 -20.84 0.39 2.77
C TRP A 132 -20.90 1.92 2.67
N TYR A 133 -19.75 2.59 2.57
CA TYR A 133 -19.66 4.05 2.48
C TYR A 133 -19.69 4.61 1.05
N ALA A 134 -19.77 3.75 0.02
CA ALA A 134 -19.82 4.16 -1.38
C ALA A 134 -21.13 4.87 -1.75
#